data_AF-A0A9W8IXB5-F1
#
_entry.id   AF-A0A9W8IXB5-F1
#
_cell.length_a   1.000
_cell.length_b   1.000
_cell.length_c   1.000
_cell.angle_alpha   90.00
_cell.angle_beta   90.00
_cell.angle_gamma   90.00
#
_symmetry.space_group_name_H-M   'P 1'
#
loop_
_entity.id
_entity.type
_entity.pdbx_description
1 polymer ?
#
loop_
_entity_poly.entity_id
_entity_poly.type
_entity_poly.pdbx_seq_one_letter_code
_entity_poly.pdbx_strand_id
1 'polypeptide(L)'
;MSWRRDNPEQEKAYEKFRDALVIEFNKNYGTDANDLKSWKTLCDAVGINPIPDNLAEARRAMLGVHVNLVDLTCRIGQSEIPIFATEKELSEYTLDTNKIFPRENIHSGSLLKELLRHIFNPNAARGRGSGRYRHSRSKASRKAPPAMTTSG
;
A
#
# COMPACT_ATOMS: atom_id res chain seq x y z
N MET A 1 -4.51 0.69 -45.23
CA MET A 1 -4.33 -0.64 -44.61
C MET A 1 -4.97 -0.64 -43.23
N SER A 2 -5.99 -1.47 -42.98
CA SER A 2 -6.64 -1.60 -41.68
C SER A 2 -6.23 -2.92 -41.04
N TRP A 3 -5.23 -2.92 -40.18
CA TRP A 3 -4.94 -4.07 -39.32
C TRP A 3 -6.06 -4.16 -38.26
N ARG A 4 -6.97 -5.13 -38.39
CA ARG A 4 -7.96 -5.49 -37.36
C ARG A 4 -7.48 -6.79 -36.71
N ARG A 5 -7.10 -6.75 -35.43
CA ARG A 5 -7.91 -6.98 -34.21
C ARG A 5 -7.92 -8.47 -33.83
N ASP A 6 -7.41 -8.73 -32.63
CA ASP A 6 -7.55 -9.94 -31.83
C ASP A 6 -6.74 -11.15 -32.32
N ASN A 7 -5.45 -11.17 -31.93
CA ASN A 7 -4.66 -12.40 -31.97
C ASN A 7 -4.96 -13.23 -30.71
N PRO A 8 -5.72 -14.34 -30.82
CA PRO A 8 -6.16 -15.13 -29.66
C PRO A 8 -5.00 -15.72 -28.86
N GLU A 9 -3.82 -15.90 -29.47
CA GLU A 9 -2.62 -16.35 -28.74
C GLU A 9 -2.05 -15.25 -27.85
N GLN A 10 -2.07 -14.00 -28.30
CA GLN A 10 -1.63 -12.85 -27.50
C GLN A 10 -2.57 -12.61 -26.32
N GLU A 11 -3.88 -12.73 -26.53
CA GLU A 11 -4.87 -12.61 -25.46
C GLU A 11 -4.66 -13.69 -24.40
N LYS A 12 -4.54 -14.96 -24.81
CA LYS A 12 -4.24 -16.07 -23.88
C LYS A 12 -2.92 -15.91 -23.14
N ALA A 13 -1.87 -15.43 -23.82
CA ALA A 13 -0.58 -15.16 -23.17
C ALA A 13 -0.70 -14.04 -22.14
N TYR A 14 -1.46 -12.99 -22.45
CA TYR A 14 -1.72 -11.88 -21.55
C TYR A 14 -2.56 -12.29 -20.34
N GLU A 15 -3.58 -13.14 -20.51
CA GLU A 15 -4.36 -13.71 -19.41
C GLU A 15 -3.47 -14.54 -18.47
N LYS A 16 -2.65 -15.44 -19.02
CA LYS A 16 -1.70 -16.24 -18.22
C LYS A 16 -0.70 -15.37 -17.47
N PHE A 17 -0.24 -14.29 -18.09
CA PHE A 17 0.63 -13.32 -17.42
C PHE A 17 -0.07 -12.64 -16.24
N ARG A 18 -1.33 -12.22 -16.42
CA ARG A 18 -2.16 -11.66 -15.34
C ARG A 18 -2.36 -12.66 -14.19
N ASP A 19 -2.64 -13.93 -14.50
CA ASP A 19 -2.75 -14.98 -13.50
C ASP A 19 -1.42 -15.17 -12.74
N ALA A 20 -0.31 -15.21 -13.47
CA ALA A 20 1.02 -15.35 -12.87
C ALA A 20 1.32 -14.21 -11.89
N LEU A 21 0.97 -12.96 -12.21
CA LEU A 21 1.15 -11.82 -11.30
C LEU A 21 0.37 -11.99 -9.99
N VAL A 22 -0.87 -12.45 -10.05
CA VAL A 22 -1.70 -12.66 -8.85
C VAL A 22 -1.20 -13.84 -8.03
N ILE A 23 -0.84 -14.94 -8.70
CA ILE A 23 -0.29 -16.13 -8.05
C ILE A 23 1.04 -15.78 -7.36
N GLU A 24 1.91 -15.03 -8.01
CA GLU A 24 3.19 -14.62 -7.45
C GLU A 24 3.01 -13.67 -6.26
N PHE A 25 2.10 -12.71 -6.35
CA PHE A 25 1.73 -11.86 -5.21
C PHE A 25 1.29 -12.72 -4.01
N ASN A 26 0.38 -13.66 -4.24
CA ASN A 26 -0.16 -14.53 -3.19
C ASN A 26 0.92 -15.42 -2.56
N LYS A 27 1.90 -15.89 -3.34
CA LYS A 27 3.04 -16.66 -2.82
C LYS A 27 3.94 -15.82 -1.92
N ASN A 28 4.19 -14.57 -2.30
CA ASN A 28 5.11 -13.69 -1.59
C ASN A 28 4.49 -13.11 -0.31
N TYR A 29 3.20 -12.76 -0.35
CA TYR A 29 2.56 -12.00 0.72
C TYR A 29 1.33 -12.67 1.35
N GLY A 30 0.82 -13.76 0.79
CA GLY A 30 -0.40 -14.42 1.26
C GLY A 30 -1.69 -13.88 0.62
N THR A 31 -2.83 -14.43 1.05
CA THR A 31 -4.15 -14.15 0.48
C THR A 31 -5.15 -13.54 1.48
N ASP A 32 -4.88 -13.61 2.78
CA ASP A 32 -5.82 -13.25 3.84
C ASP A 32 -5.53 -11.86 4.43
N ALA A 33 -6.52 -10.97 4.32
CA ALA A 33 -6.48 -9.64 4.91
C ALA A 33 -6.52 -9.64 6.46
N ASN A 34 -6.81 -10.76 7.11
CA ASN A 34 -6.78 -10.87 8.57
C ASN A 34 -5.43 -11.37 9.11
N ASP A 35 -4.48 -11.72 8.24
CA ASP A 35 -3.16 -12.19 8.67
C ASP A 35 -2.19 -11.02 8.90
N LEU A 36 -1.86 -10.76 10.17
CA LEU A 36 -0.87 -9.76 10.57
C LEU A 36 0.50 -9.99 9.92
N LYS A 37 0.93 -11.25 9.76
CA LYS A 37 2.24 -11.56 9.18
C LYS A 37 2.31 -11.10 7.72
N SER A 38 1.26 -11.35 6.96
CA SER A 38 1.10 -10.86 5.59
C SER A 38 1.26 -9.33 5.50
N TRP A 39 0.55 -8.57 6.36
CA TRP A 39 0.67 -7.10 6.39
C TRP A 39 2.04 -6.60 6.85
N LYS A 40 2.67 -7.25 7.85
CA LYS A 40 4.02 -6.90 8.28
C LYS A 40 5.04 -7.10 7.16
N THR A 41 4.91 -8.19 6.40
CA THR A 41 5.77 -8.49 5.23
C THR A 41 5.59 -7.44 4.13
N LEU A 42 4.35 -7.02 3.86
CA LEU A 42 4.07 -5.91 2.92
C LEU A 42 4.69 -4.60 3.38
N CYS A 43 4.55 -4.25 4.67
CA CYS A 43 5.15 -3.05 5.26
C CYS A 43 6.68 -3.04 5.11
N ASP A 44 7.33 -4.16 5.40
CA ASP A 44 8.78 -4.33 5.24
C ASP A 44 9.20 -4.19 3.76
N ALA A 45 8.44 -4.82 2.85
CA ALA A 45 8.71 -4.77 1.42
C ALA A 45 8.68 -3.36 0.83
N VAL A 46 7.90 -2.45 1.41
CA VAL A 46 7.83 -1.03 1.01
C VAL A 46 8.64 -0.10 1.92
N GLY A 47 9.43 -0.64 2.85
CA GLY A 47 10.32 0.13 3.73
C GLY A 47 9.61 0.92 4.83
N ILE A 48 8.41 0.52 5.27
CA ILE A 48 7.76 1.12 6.45
C ILE A 48 8.54 0.73 7.71
N ASN A 49 9.08 1.74 8.40
CA ASN A 49 9.82 1.58 9.65
C ASN A 49 9.35 2.63 10.68
N PRO A 50 8.98 2.24 11.92
CA PRO A 50 8.90 0.87 12.44
C PRO A 50 7.76 0.05 11.81
N ILE A 51 7.98 -1.26 11.69
CA ILE A 51 6.93 -2.21 11.29
C ILE A 51 5.86 -2.21 12.39
N PRO A 52 4.58 -1.92 12.09
CA PRO A 52 3.56 -1.82 13.12
C PRO A 52 3.26 -3.17 13.79
N ASP A 53 2.97 -3.15 15.09
CA ASP A 53 2.83 -4.38 15.89
C ASP A 53 1.46 -5.04 15.82
N ASN A 54 0.44 -4.33 15.32
CA ASN A 54 -0.92 -4.84 15.21
C ASN A 54 -1.51 -4.68 13.80
N LEU A 55 -2.55 -5.45 13.54
CA LEU A 55 -3.16 -5.60 12.21
C LEU A 55 -3.73 -4.29 11.69
N ALA A 56 -4.44 -3.54 12.54
CA ALA A 56 -5.08 -2.29 12.14
C ALA A 56 -4.05 -1.24 11.73
N GLU A 57 -2.94 -1.14 12.47
CA GLU A 57 -1.87 -0.20 12.15
C GLU A 57 -1.07 -0.61 10.92
N ALA A 58 -0.71 -1.90 10.78
CA ALA A 58 -0.01 -2.40 9.61
C ALA A 58 -0.82 -2.20 8.33
N ARG A 59 -2.12 -2.56 8.39
CA ARG A 59 -3.07 -2.33 7.31
C ARG A 59 -3.19 -0.85 6.96
N ARG A 60 -3.36 0.03 7.95
CA ARG A 60 -3.46 1.48 7.72
C ARG A 60 -2.18 2.06 7.12
N ALA A 61 -1.02 1.66 7.63
CA ALA A 61 0.27 2.13 7.14
C ALA A 61 0.47 1.73 5.68
N MET A 62 0.26 0.45 5.35
CA MET A 62 0.38 -0.04 3.98
C MET A 62 -0.63 0.61 3.04
N LEU A 63 -1.88 0.80 3.47
CA LEU A 63 -2.90 1.45 2.63
C LEU A 63 -2.62 2.94 2.38
N GLY A 64 -1.85 3.60 3.26
CA GLY A 64 -1.38 4.98 3.07
C GLY A 64 -0.20 5.10 2.10
N VAL A 65 0.38 3.98 1.67
CA VAL A 65 1.44 3.93 0.65
C VAL A 65 0.81 3.71 -0.71
N HIS A 66 1.28 4.49 -1.69
CA HIS A 66 0.91 4.33 -3.10
C HIS A 66 2.09 3.71 -3.83
N VAL A 67 1.93 2.46 -4.26
CA VAL A 67 2.96 1.68 -4.94
C VAL A 67 2.31 0.89 -6.07
N ASN A 68 3.06 0.65 -7.15
CA ASN A 68 2.59 -0.21 -8.22
C ASN A 68 2.72 -1.68 -7.81
N LEU A 69 1.62 -2.44 -7.89
CA LEU A 69 1.60 -3.84 -7.46
C LEU A 69 2.41 -4.76 -8.37
N VAL A 70 2.62 -4.43 -9.64
CA VAL A 70 3.52 -5.18 -10.52
C VAL A 70 4.96 -5.01 -10.03
N ASP A 71 5.37 -3.79 -9.67
CA ASP A 71 6.71 -3.54 -9.12
C ASP A 71 6.91 -4.20 -7.74
N LEU A 72 5.86 -4.24 -6.93
CA LEU A 72 5.87 -4.91 -5.64
C LEU A 72 5.98 -6.44 -5.76
N THR A 73 5.35 -7.02 -6.79
CA THR A 73 5.37 -8.47 -7.05
C THR A 73 6.63 -8.91 -7.81
N CYS A 74 7.00 -8.17 -8.85
CA CYS A 74 8.07 -8.50 -9.77
C CYS A 74 9.23 -7.51 -9.60
N ARG A 75 10.10 -7.76 -8.62
CA ARG A 75 11.32 -6.95 -8.38
C ARG A 75 12.43 -7.14 -9.43
N ILE A 76 12.09 -7.47 -10.67
CA ILE A 76 13.07 -7.82 -11.70
C ILE A 76 13.90 -6.59 -12.04
N GLY A 77 15.17 -6.59 -11.64
CA GLY A 77 16.15 -5.55 -11.99
C GLY A 77 15.95 -4.21 -11.27
N GLN A 78 15.10 -4.13 -10.24
CA GLN A 78 14.88 -2.91 -9.46
C GLN A 78 15.49 -3.02 -8.06
N SER A 79 16.45 -2.14 -7.77
CA SER A 79 17.05 -2.01 -6.44
C SER A 79 16.07 -1.38 -5.43
N GLU A 80 15.16 -0.53 -5.91
CA GLU A 80 14.17 0.17 -5.10
C GLU A 80 12.81 0.21 -5.80
N ILE A 81 11.74 0.07 -5.01
CA ILE A 81 10.36 0.16 -5.49
C ILE A 81 9.91 1.63 -5.41
N PRO A 82 9.45 2.25 -6.51
CA PRO A 82 8.94 3.61 -6.48
C PRO A 82 7.73 3.74 -5.57
N ILE A 83 7.77 4.71 -4.64
CA ILE A 83 6.66 5.04 -3.76
C ILE A 83 6.14 6.43 -4.12
N PHE A 84 4.85 6.51 -4.41
CA PHE A 84 4.17 7.72 -4.82
C PHE A 84 3.49 8.43 -3.63
N ALA A 85 3.35 9.75 -3.71
CA ALA A 85 2.69 10.53 -2.67
C ALA A 85 1.16 10.48 -2.79
N THR A 86 0.64 10.26 -4.00
CA THR A 86 -0.81 10.25 -4.27
C THR A 86 -1.23 9.10 -5.17
N GLU A 87 -2.52 8.75 -5.11
CA GLU A 87 -3.11 7.78 -6.06
C GLU A 87 -3.04 8.25 -7.51
N LYS A 88 -3.03 9.58 -7.75
CA LYS A 88 -2.89 10.17 -9.08
C LYS A 88 -1.51 9.95 -9.68
N GLU A 89 -0.45 10.23 -8.93
CA GLU A 89 0.93 9.96 -9.38
C GLU A 89 1.16 8.48 -9.67
N LEU A 90 0.62 7.59 -8.83
CA LEU A 90 0.64 6.15 -9.07
C LEU A 90 -0.11 5.78 -10.36
N SER A 91 -1.27 6.39 -10.60
CA SER A 91 -2.06 6.18 -11.82
C SER A 91 -1.29 6.59 -13.07
N GLU A 92 -0.71 7.80 -13.09
CA GLU A 92 0.10 8.32 -14.19
C GLU A 92 1.28 7.39 -14.49
N TYR A 93 2.08 7.04 -13.48
CA TYR A 93 3.19 6.10 -13.64
C TYR A 93 2.75 4.74 -14.18
N THR A 94 1.64 4.21 -13.67
CA THR A 94 1.14 2.88 -14.06
C THR A 94 0.67 2.86 -15.52
N LEU A 95 0.03 3.93 -15.97
CA LEU A 95 -0.43 4.07 -17.36
C LEU A 95 0.76 4.32 -18.30
N ASP A 96 1.71 5.16 -17.92
CA ASP A 96 2.88 5.50 -18.74
C ASP A 96 3.80 4.28 -18.95
N THR A 97 3.98 3.47 -17.90
CA THR A 97 4.80 2.24 -17.97
C THR A 97 4.03 1.01 -18.43
N ASN A 98 2.70 1.12 -18.56
CA ASN A 98 1.79 0.02 -18.86
C ASN A 98 1.88 -1.16 -17.86
N LYS A 99 2.34 -0.91 -16.62
CA LYS A 99 2.49 -1.92 -15.55
C LYS A 99 1.17 -2.15 -14.81
N ILE A 100 0.15 -2.59 -15.54
CA ILE A 100 -1.22 -2.69 -15.02
C ILE A 100 -1.41 -4.00 -14.25
N PHE A 101 -1.67 -3.87 -12.95
CA PHE A 101 -2.00 -5.04 -12.14
C PHE A 101 -3.48 -5.45 -12.33
N PRO A 102 -3.78 -6.75 -12.52
CA PRO A 102 -5.15 -7.20 -12.76
C PRO A 102 -6.06 -6.94 -11.54
N ARG A 103 -7.15 -6.19 -11.77
CA ARG A 103 -8.17 -5.94 -10.74
C ARG A 103 -9.08 -7.14 -10.52
N GLU A 104 -9.48 -7.78 -11.61
CA GLU A 104 -10.34 -8.96 -11.61
C GLU A 104 -9.50 -10.19 -11.98
N ASN A 105 -9.47 -11.16 -11.07
CA ASN A 105 -8.79 -12.44 -11.21
C ASN A 105 -9.38 -13.45 -10.21
N ILE A 106 -9.51 -14.72 -10.62
CA ILE A 106 -10.07 -15.80 -9.79
C ILE A 106 -9.21 -16.13 -8.57
N HIS A 107 -7.90 -15.87 -8.65
CA HIS A 107 -6.95 -16.14 -7.57
C HIS A 107 -6.85 -14.99 -6.57
N SER A 108 -7.59 -13.89 -6.75
CA SER A 108 -7.50 -12.72 -5.88
C SER A 108 -8.07 -13.01 -4.48
N GLY A 109 -7.17 -13.10 -3.50
CA GLY A 109 -7.49 -13.16 -2.07
C GLY A 109 -8.06 -11.85 -1.51
N SER A 110 -8.52 -11.88 -0.26
CA SER A 110 -9.03 -10.69 0.44
C SER A 110 -7.91 -9.65 0.62
N LEU A 111 -6.68 -10.07 0.91
CA LEU A 111 -5.52 -9.19 1.08
C LEU A 111 -5.27 -8.33 -0.16
N LEU A 112 -5.13 -8.98 -1.32
CA LEU A 112 -4.85 -8.30 -2.59
C LEU A 112 -5.96 -7.31 -2.95
N LYS A 113 -7.23 -7.69 -2.75
CA LYS A 113 -8.38 -6.84 -3.09
C LYS A 113 -8.36 -5.49 -2.37
N GLU A 114 -7.79 -5.44 -1.16
CA GLU A 114 -7.68 -4.20 -0.40
C GLU A 114 -6.58 -3.24 -0.90
N LEU A 115 -5.54 -3.80 -1.52
CA LEU A 115 -4.41 -3.03 -2.03
C LEU A 115 -4.70 -2.40 -3.39
N LEU A 116 -5.70 -2.90 -4.13
CA LEU A 116 -6.07 -2.38 -5.44
C LEU A 116 -6.43 -0.89 -5.37
N ARG A 117 -5.91 -0.13 -6.35
CA ARG A 117 -6.12 1.32 -6.51
C ARG A 117 -6.94 1.61 -7.76
N HIS A 118 -7.50 2.81 -7.86
CA HIS A 118 -8.24 3.26 -9.03
C HIS A 118 -7.26 3.86 -10.05
N ILE A 119 -6.65 3.00 -10.86
CA ILE A 119 -5.64 3.44 -11.85
C ILE A 119 -6.29 4.25 -12.99
N PHE A 120 -7.45 3.85 -13.51
CA PHE A 120 -8.08 4.54 -14.65
C PHE A 120 -8.97 5.73 -14.24
N ASN A 121 -9.26 5.87 -12.95
CA ASN A 121 -10.07 6.97 -12.41
C ASN A 121 -9.60 7.30 -10.98
N PRO A 122 -8.40 7.89 -10.83
CA PRO A 122 -7.79 8.12 -9.53
C PRO A 122 -8.60 9.09 -8.69
N ASN A 123 -8.70 8.84 -7.38
CA ASN A 123 -9.37 9.77 -6.48
C ASN A 123 -8.40 10.92 -6.13
N ALA A 124 -8.73 12.13 -6.57
CA ALA A 124 -7.92 13.33 -6.32
C ALA A 124 -7.70 13.64 -4.81
N ALA A 125 -8.54 13.10 -3.91
CA ALA A 125 -8.46 13.35 -2.47
C ALA A 125 -7.62 12.32 -1.68
N ARG A 126 -7.19 11.21 -2.29
CA ARG A 126 -6.34 10.19 -1.64
C ARG A 126 -4.86 10.56 -1.80
N GLY A 127 -4.44 11.62 -1.13
CA GLY A 127 -3.03 11.90 -0.87
C GLY A 127 -2.57 11.21 0.42
N ARG A 128 -1.25 10.98 0.55
CA ARG A 128 -0.60 10.60 1.81
C ARG A 128 -1.18 11.42 2.95
N GLY A 129 -2.03 10.79 3.76
CA GLY A 129 -2.56 11.41 4.95
C GLY A 129 -1.39 11.76 5.85
N SER A 130 -1.04 13.05 5.94
CA SER A 130 -0.17 13.57 6.97
C SER A 130 -0.88 13.33 8.30
N GLY A 131 -0.71 12.14 8.86
CA GLY A 131 -1.21 11.77 10.16
C GLY A 131 -0.58 12.70 11.17
N ARG A 132 -1.30 13.76 11.54
CA ARG A 132 -1.01 14.54 12.74
C ARG A 132 -1.08 13.54 13.90
N TYR A 133 0.08 13.03 14.30
CA TYR A 133 0.28 12.32 15.56
C TYR A 133 -0.06 13.33 16.67
N ARG A 134 -1.34 13.38 17.06
CA ARG A 134 -1.79 14.12 18.23
C ARG A 134 -1.29 13.35 19.44
N HIS A 135 -0.10 13.72 19.91
CA HIS A 135 0.35 13.34 21.23
C HIS A 135 -0.66 13.91 22.23
N SER A 136 -1.52 13.06 22.77
CA SER A 136 -2.35 13.38 23.92
C SER A 136 -1.42 13.60 25.10
N ARG A 137 -1.05 14.86 25.33
CA ARG A 137 -0.29 15.25 26.51
C ARG A 137 -1.27 15.32 27.66
N SER A 138 -1.27 14.26 28.47
CA SER A 138 -1.95 14.17 29.75
C SER A 138 -1.67 15.42 30.58
N LYS A 139 -2.72 16.13 31.01
CA LYS A 139 -2.60 17.22 31.98
C LYS A 139 -2.14 16.62 33.31
N ALA A 140 -0.86 16.68 33.60
CA ALA A 140 -0.34 16.47 34.94
C ALA A 140 -0.70 17.69 35.80
N SER A 141 -1.56 17.45 36.78
CA SER A 141 -1.94 18.41 37.82
C SER A 141 -0.70 18.80 38.63
N ARG A 142 -0.29 20.07 38.59
CA ARG A 142 0.73 20.60 39.50
C ARG A 142 0.02 21.17 40.72
N LYS A 143 0.14 20.46 41.83
CA LYS A 143 -0.18 20.90 43.18
C LYS A 143 0.72 22.09 43.54
N ALA A 144 0.15 23.15 44.10
CA ALA A 144 0.90 24.32 44.58
C ALA A 144 1.72 23.97 45.83
N PRO A 145 2.95 24.51 46.00
CA PRO A 145 3.70 24.39 47.24
C PRO A 145 3.17 25.36 48.32
N PRO A 146 3.34 25.04 49.63
CA PRO A 146 2.83 25.84 50.73
C PRO A 146 3.67 27.11 50.98
N ALA A 147 3.00 28.15 51.47
CA ALA A 147 3.61 29.42 51.88
C ALA A 147 4.55 29.21 53.07
N MET A 148 5.79 29.69 52.95
CA MET A 148 6.71 29.83 54.07
C MET A 148 6.57 31.22 54.67
N THR A 149 6.27 31.24 55.96
CA THR A 149 6.30 32.38 56.84
C THR A 149 7.73 32.92 56.97
N THR A 150 7.89 34.23 57.10
CA THR A 150 9.13 34.83 57.60
C THR A 150 8.74 35.84 58.66
N SER A 151 9.05 35.49 59.90
CA SER A 151 9.10 36.40 61.04
C SER A 151 10.47 37.07 61.07
N GLY A 152 10.51 38.34 61.46
CA GLY A 152 11.74 39.11 61.68
C GLY A 152 11.48 40.59 61.52
#